data_AF-A0A350QZ53-F1
#
_entry.id   AF-A0A350QZ53-F1
#
_cell.length_a   1.000
_cell.length_b   1.000
_cell.length_c   1.000
_cell.angle_alpha   90.00
_cell.angle_beta   90.00
_cell.angle_gamma   90.00
#
_symmetry.space_group_name_H-M   'P 1'
#
loop_
_entity.id
_entity.type
_entity.pdbx_description
1 polymer ?
#
loop_
_entity_poly.entity_id
_entity_poly.type
_entity_poly.pdbx_seq_one_letter_code
_entity_poly.pdbx_strand_id
1 'polypeptide(L)'
;MVSSFAQDAPKPEDYYKVVPIPVPEGIVLEAGGLDFMPDGRLAVSTRRGDIYMVSNALDDVADNETFSLWARGLHEVLGLAYADGWLYATQRPEITRIKDTDKDGRADVFETVSDGWGISGDYHEYAFGS
;
A
#
# COMPACT_ATOMS: atom_id res chain seq x y z
N MET A 1 -44.06 35.21 17.78
CA MET A 1 -43.05 34.87 16.77
C MET A 1 -42.37 33.60 17.22
N VAL A 2 -42.48 32.52 16.46
CA VAL A 2 -41.71 31.29 16.70
C VAL A 2 -40.51 31.38 15.77
N SER A 3 -39.32 31.61 16.33
CA SER A 3 -38.08 31.51 15.56
C SER A 3 -37.85 30.04 15.22
N SER A 4 -37.82 29.73 13.93
CA SER A 4 -37.32 28.46 13.42
C SER A 4 -35.80 28.49 13.50
N PHE A 5 -35.20 27.63 14.33
CA PHE A 5 -33.77 27.37 14.25
C PHE A 5 -33.53 26.44 13.06
N ALA A 6 -32.88 26.95 12.01
CA ALA A 6 -32.35 26.08 10.97
C ALA A 6 -31.23 25.25 11.60
N GLN A 7 -31.33 23.93 11.52
CA GLN A 7 -30.22 23.04 11.88
C GLN A 7 -29.15 23.21 10.80
N ASP A 8 -27.90 23.41 11.22
CA ASP A 8 -26.77 23.46 10.28
C ASP A 8 -26.77 22.21 9.41
N ALA A 9 -26.43 22.39 8.13
CA ALA A 9 -26.31 21.25 7.21
C ALA A 9 -25.24 20.28 7.75
N PRO A 10 -25.50 18.96 7.73
CA PRO A 10 -24.54 17.98 8.19
C PRO A 10 -23.24 18.07 7.39
N LYS A 11 -22.11 17.90 8.08
CA LYS A 11 -20.76 17.95 7.52
C LYS A 11 -20.13 16.56 7.53
N PRO A 12 -19.14 16.29 6.65
CA PRO A 12 -18.44 15.01 6.66
C PRO A 12 -17.87 14.61 8.03
N GLU A 13 -17.40 15.60 8.78
CA GLU A 13 -16.83 15.43 10.13
C GLU A 13 -17.81 14.78 11.13
N ASP A 14 -19.12 14.90 10.87
CA ASP A 14 -20.17 14.33 11.71
C ASP A 14 -20.26 12.79 11.58
N TYR A 15 -19.65 12.21 10.55
CA TYR A 15 -19.80 10.78 10.20
C TYR A 15 -18.48 10.01 10.16
N TYR A 16 -17.37 10.66 9.79
CA TYR A 16 -16.08 10.01 9.69
C TYR A 16 -14.93 10.97 9.98
N LYS A 17 -13.80 10.40 10.36
CA LYS A 17 -12.52 11.12 10.50
C LYS A 17 -11.63 10.78 9.32
N VAL A 18 -10.95 11.79 8.79
CA VAL A 18 -9.82 11.59 7.88
C VAL A 18 -8.57 11.87 8.68
N VAL A 19 -7.80 10.82 8.94
CA VAL A 19 -6.53 10.93 9.67
C VAL A 19 -5.40 10.83 8.62
N PRO A 20 -4.58 11.87 8.44
CA PRO A 20 -3.43 11.78 7.56
C PRO A 20 -2.36 10.90 8.18
N ILE A 21 -1.78 9.99 7.40
CA ILE A 21 -0.56 9.27 7.78
C ILE A 21 0.63 10.07 7.23
N PRO A 22 1.48 10.67 8.08
CA PRO A 22 2.62 11.44 7.62
C PRO A 22 3.65 10.51 6.99
N VAL A 23 3.93 10.72 5.71
CA VAL A 23 4.98 9.99 4.99
C VAL A 23 6.34 10.59 5.37
N PRO A 24 7.30 9.80 5.87
CA PRO A 24 8.64 10.30 6.20
C PRO A 24 9.35 10.99 5.04
N GLU A 25 10.16 12.00 5.36
CA GLU A 25 10.97 12.72 4.38
C GLU A 25 11.85 11.74 3.57
N GLY A 26 11.93 11.97 2.25
CA GLY A 26 12.69 11.13 1.33
C GLY A 26 11.93 9.92 0.77
N ILE A 27 10.76 9.58 1.33
CA ILE A 27 9.88 8.56 0.76
C ILE A 27 8.93 9.23 -0.24
N VAL A 28 9.08 8.90 -1.52
CA VAL A 28 8.10 9.24 -2.56
C VAL A 28 7.09 8.11 -2.62
N LEU A 29 6.05 8.19 -1.79
CA LEU A 29 5.16 7.05 -1.57
C LEU A 29 4.38 6.67 -2.83
N GLU A 30 3.76 7.62 -3.54
CA GLU A 30 2.97 7.39 -4.77
C GLU A 30 2.25 6.02 -4.73
N ALA A 31 1.41 5.83 -3.70
CA ALA A 31 0.93 4.51 -3.31
C ALA A 31 0.20 3.84 -4.47
N GLY A 32 0.66 2.64 -4.84
CA GLY A 32 0.11 1.86 -5.96
C GLY A 32 -0.77 0.69 -5.50
N GLY A 33 -0.46 0.09 -4.36
CA GLY A 33 -1.16 -1.05 -3.79
C GLY A 33 -1.03 -1.07 -2.27
N LEU A 34 -2.04 -1.64 -1.60
CA LEU A 34 -2.17 -1.68 -0.16
C LEU A 34 -2.73 -3.04 0.25
N ASP A 35 -2.14 -3.68 1.25
CA ASP A 35 -2.81 -4.79 1.93
C ASP A 35 -2.28 -4.99 3.36
N PHE A 36 -3.09 -5.57 4.23
CA PHE A 36 -2.68 -5.91 5.59
C PHE A 36 -1.94 -7.26 5.63
N MET A 37 -0.79 -7.24 6.28
CA MET A 37 -0.05 -8.45 6.63
C MET A 37 -0.68 -9.10 7.88
N PRO A 38 -0.52 -10.43 8.08
CA PRO A 38 -1.08 -11.12 9.26
C PRO A 38 -0.54 -10.64 10.61
N ASP A 39 0.61 -9.96 10.61
CA ASP A 39 1.20 -9.36 11.81
C ASP A 39 0.64 -7.96 12.12
N GLY A 40 -0.34 -7.49 11.34
CA GLY A 40 -1.04 -6.21 11.53
C GLY A 40 -0.35 -5.02 10.85
N ARG A 41 0.83 -5.20 10.24
CA ARG A 41 1.46 -4.13 9.45
C ARG A 41 0.73 -3.95 8.13
N LEU A 42 0.64 -2.70 7.68
CA LEU A 42 0.12 -2.36 6.36
C LEU A 42 1.28 -2.40 5.35
N ALA A 43 1.21 -3.28 4.36
CA ALA A 43 2.08 -3.24 3.21
C ALA A 43 1.62 -2.13 2.25
N VAL A 44 2.55 -1.27 1.82
CA VAL A 44 2.28 -0.17 0.90
C VAL A 44 3.32 -0.21 -0.23
N SER A 45 2.87 -0.46 -1.45
CA SER A 45 3.74 -0.37 -2.61
C SER A 45 3.80 1.04 -3.15
N THR A 46 4.94 1.42 -3.70
CA THR A 46 5.15 2.68 -4.40
C THR A 46 5.17 2.46 -5.90
N ARG A 47 4.74 3.48 -6.64
CA ARG A 47 4.93 3.51 -8.10
C ARG A 47 6.40 3.34 -8.52
N ARG A 48 7.34 3.70 -7.66
CA ARG A 48 8.80 3.57 -7.91
C ARG A 48 9.36 2.16 -7.68
N GLY A 49 8.53 1.20 -7.27
CA GLY A 49 8.94 -0.20 -7.15
C GLY A 49 9.41 -0.63 -5.78
N ASP A 50 9.12 0.17 -4.75
CA ASP A 50 9.40 -0.17 -3.37
C ASP A 50 8.13 -0.68 -2.68
N ILE A 51 8.29 -1.53 -1.67
CA ILE A 51 7.20 -1.91 -0.75
C ILE A 51 7.67 -1.58 0.65
N TYR A 52 6.89 -0.77 1.36
CA TYR A 52 7.10 -0.43 2.76
C TYR A 52 6.13 -1.21 3.64
N MET A 53 6.60 -1.61 4.82
CA MET A 53 5.76 -2.06 5.93
C MET A 53 5.52 -0.88 6.85
N VAL A 54 4.26 -0.50 7.01
CA VAL A 54 3.81 0.58 7.88
C VAL A 54 3.22 -0.02 9.14
N SER A 55 3.89 0.20 10.27
CA SER A 55 3.34 -0.18 11.59
C SER A 55 2.48 0.95 12.13
N ASN A 56 1.50 0.61 12.98
CA ASN A 56 0.59 1.56 13.65
C ASN A 56 -0.31 2.38 12.70
N ALA A 57 -0.48 1.95 11.45
CA ALA A 57 -1.25 2.68 10.44
C ALA A 57 -2.72 2.97 10.82
N LEU A 58 -3.27 2.22 11.77
CA LEU A 58 -4.64 2.36 12.27
C LEU A 58 -4.70 2.66 13.79
N ASP A 59 -3.58 3.01 14.42
CA ASP A 59 -3.57 3.33 15.85
C ASP A 59 -4.35 4.64 16.12
N ASP A 60 -4.93 4.74 17.33
CA ASP A 60 -5.59 5.96 17.79
C ASP A 60 -4.60 7.11 18.12
N VAL A 61 -3.31 6.79 18.24
CA VAL A 61 -2.23 7.76 18.52
C VAL A 61 -1.73 8.31 17.19
N ALA A 62 -2.02 9.58 16.92
CA ALA A 62 -1.53 10.24 15.71
C ALA A 62 0.01 10.32 15.68
N ASP A 63 0.57 10.27 14.48
CA ASP A 63 1.99 10.49 14.17
C ASP A 63 2.95 9.44 14.78
N ASN A 64 2.47 8.24 15.10
CA ASN A 64 3.28 7.13 15.63
C ASN A 64 3.60 6.05 14.58
N GLU A 65 3.22 6.28 13.32
CA GLU A 65 3.42 5.35 12.22
C GLU A 65 4.89 5.22 11.87
N THR A 66 5.34 4.01 11.56
CA THR A 66 6.72 3.75 11.18
C THR A 66 6.79 3.03 9.85
N PHE A 67 7.55 3.60 8.92
CA PHE A 67 7.76 3.05 7.59
C PHE A 67 9.09 2.31 7.55
N SER A 68 9.05 1.02 7.27
CA SER A 68 10.24 0.21 7.04
C SER A 68 10.24 -0.28 5.60
N LEU A 69 11.26 0.07 4.82
CA LEU A 69 11.41 -0.48 3.48
C LEU A 69 11.54 -2.01 3.60
N TRP A 70 10.72 -2.77 2.90
CA TRP A 70 10.65 -4.23 2.99
C TRP A 70 11.14 -4.89 1.70
N ALA A 71 10.66 -4.44 0.55
CA ALA A 71 11.14 -4.83 -0.77
C ALA A 71 11.49 -3.60 -1.62
N ARG A 72 12.40 -3.77 -2.60
CA ARG A 72 12.79 -2.72 -3.55
C ARG A 72 13.08 -3.30 -4.93
N GLY A 73 13.05 -2.45 -5.95
CA GLY A 73 13.48 -2.80 -7.30
C GLY A 73 12.44 -3.52 -8.15
N LEU A 74 11.16 -3.46 -7.73
CA LEU A 74 10.03 -3.89 -8.55
C LEU A 74 9.72 -2.80 -9.60
N HIS A 75 8.83 -3.09 -10.54
CA HIS A 75 8.51 -2.17 -11.63
C HIS A 75 7.04 -1.73 -11.60
N GLU A 76 6.78 -0.57 -10.99
CA GLU A 76 5.45 0.04 -10.93
C GLU A 76 4.40 -0.92 -10.36
N VAL A 77 4.46 -1.14 -9.04
CA VAL A 77 3.60 -2.08 -8.33
C VAL A 77 2.25 -1.42 -8.04
N LEU A 78 1.20 -1.85 -8.73
CA LEU A 78 -0.15 -1.26 -8.68
C LEU A 78 -1.19 -2.21 -8.07
N GLY A 79 -0.72 -3.22 -7.34
CA GLY A 79 -1.54 -4.23 -6.71
C GLY A 79 -0.75 -4.98 -5.66
N LEU A 80 -1.35 -5.18 -4.48
CA LEU A 80 -0.83 -6.02 -3.41
C LEU A 80 -1.96 -6.92 -2.89
N ALA A 81 -1.64 -8.19 -2.64
CA ALA A 81 -2.53 -9.11 -1.93
C ALA A 81 -1.73 -10.13 -1.13
N TYR A 82 -2.03 -10.26 0.16
CA TYR A 82 -1.50 -11.30 1.00
C TYR A 82 -2.36 -12.56 0.89
N ALA A 83 -1.75 -13.66 0.46
CA ALA A 83 -2.41 -14.96 0.37
C ALA A 83 -1.40 -16.09 0.56
N ASP A 84 -1.84 -17.22 1.11
CA ASP A 84 -1.05 -18.46 1.20
C ASP A 84 0.35 -18.31 1.82
N GLY A 85 0.55 -17.33 2.70
CA GLY A 85 1.84 -17.08 3.33
C GLY A 85 2.83 -16.27 2.49
N TRP A 86 2.35 -15.55 1.47
CA TRP A 86 3.10 -14.71 0.54
C TRP A 86 2.42 -13.36 0.36
N LEU A 87 3.21 -12.32 0.10
CA LEU A 87 2.69 -11.07 -0.45
C LEU A 87 2.81 -11.12 -1.98
N TYR A 88 1.69 -11.13 -2.67
CA TYR A 88 1.64 -11.03 -4.12
C TYR A 88 1.68 -9.55 -4.52
N ALA A 89 2.46 -9.24 -5.54
CA ALA A 89 2.61 -7.92 -6.12
C ALA A 89 2.30 -7.99 -7.60
N THR A 90 1.30 -7.23 -8.05
CA THR A 90 1.08 -7.01 -9.48
C THR A 90 1.96 -5.85 -9.89
N GLN A 91 3.01 -6.15 -10.65
CA GLN A 91 3.91 -5.17 -11.24
C GLN A 91 3.80 -5.21 -12.76
N ARG A 92 4.31 -4.18 -13.43
CA ARG A 92 4.16 -4.03 -14.89
C ARG A 92 4.51 -5.29 -15.70
N PRO A 93 5.65 -5.98 -15.45
CA PRO A 93 6.00 -7.16 -16.24
C PRO A 93 5.36 -8.48 -15.77
N GLU A 94 4.91 -8.58 -14.51
CA GLU A 94 4.52 -9.86 -13.91
C GLU A 94 3.69 -9.72 -12.63
N ILE A 95 3.07 -10.82 -12.21
CA ILE A 95 2.69 -11.05 -10.81
C ILE A 95 3.87 -11.77 -10.14
N THR A 96 4.37 -11.19 -9.05
CA THR A 96 5.43 -11.77 -8.22
C THR A 96 4.86 -12.13 -6.87
N ARG A 97 5.21 -13.29 -6.32
CA ARG A 97 5.03 -13.57 -4.89
C ARG A 97 6.33 -13.33 -4.15
N ILE A 98 6.24 -12.64 -3.02
CA ILE A 98 7.38 -12.10 -2.27
C ILE A 98 7.31 -12.60 -0.83
N LYS A 99 8.47 -12.95 -0.25
CA LYS A 99 8.58 -13.43 1.12
C LYS A 99 9.85 -12.95 1.79
N ASP A 100 9.75 -12.81 3.10
CA ASP A 100 10.85 -12.68 4.05
C ASP A 100 10.95 -14.03 4.78
N THR A 101 11.98 -14.83 4.47
CA THR A 101 12.10 -16.20 4.98
C THR A 101 12.85 -16.30 6.31
N ASP A 102 13.68 -15.32 6.63
CA ASP A 102 14.49 -15.29 7.86
C ASP A 102 13.95 -14.34 8.94
N LYS A 103 12.92 -13.55 8.61
CA LYS A 103 12.20 -12.61 9.48
C LYS A 103 13.07 -11.44 9.94
N ASP A 104 14.03 -11.00 9.12
CA ASP A 104 14.85 -9.83 9.41
C ASP A 104 14.16 -8.49 9.10
N GLY A 105 12.95 -8.55 8.50
CA GLY A 105 12.19 -7.37 8.10
C GLY A 105 12.46 -6.93 6.66
N ARG A 106 13.13 -7.75 5.85
CA ARG A 106 13.34 -7.57 4.41
C ARG A 106 12.89 -8.80 3.64
N ALA A 107 12.26 -8.56 2.50
CA ALA A 107 12.02 -9.64 1.55
C ALA A 107 13.34 -10.15 0.96
N ASP A 108 13.47 -11.48 0.90
CA ASP A 108 14.65 -12.19 0.41
C ASP A 108 14.33 -13.14 -0.76
N VAL A 109 13.05 -13.52 -0.93
CA VAL A 109 12.59 -14.39 -2.01
C VAL A 109 11.53 -13.68 -2.86
N PHE A 110 11.75 -13.74 -4.17
CA PHE A 110 10.88 -13.18 -5.21
C PHE A 110 10.68 -14.24 -6.28
N GLU A 111 9.43 -14.61 -6.54
CA GLU A 111 9.10 -15.64 -7.52
C GLU A 111 8.02 -15.16 -8.47
N THR A 112 8.29 -15.21 -9.77
CA THR A 112 7.32 -14.97 -10.83
C THR A 112 6.22 -16.02 -10.78
N VAL A 113 4.98 -15.56 -10.66
CA VAL A 113 3.78 -16.41 -10.73
C VAL A 113 3.22 -16.40 -12.14
N SER A 114 3.24 -15.24 -12.81
CA SER A 114 2.75 -15.07 -14.18
C SER A 114 3.36 -13.83 -14.82
N ASP A 115 3.85 -13.97 -16.04
CA ASP A 115 4.46 -12.91 -16.88
C ASP A 115 3.93 -12.93 -18.34
N GLY A 116 2.85 -13.69 -18.58
CA GLY A 116 2.43 -14.07 -19.94
C GLY A 116 1.91 -12.94 -20.84
N TRP A 117 1.61 -11.75 -20.31
CA TRP A 117 1.16 -10.60 -21.12
C TRP A 117 2.31 -9.91 -21.87
N GLY A 118 3.54 -10.01 -21.35
CA GLY A 118 4.70 -9.34 -21.92
C GLY A 118 4.62 -7.81 -21.84
N ILE A 119 5.75 -7.15 -22.12
CA ILE A 119 5.86 -5.69 -22.19
C ILE A 119 6.53 -5.30 -23.50
N SER A 120 6.00 -4.29 -24.20
CA SER A 120 6.59 -3.77 -25.44
C SER A 120 7.54 -2.59 -25.18
N GLY A 121 7.48 -2.01 -23.98
CA GLY A 121 8.25 -0.82 -23.61
C GLY A 121 7.54 0.49 -23.93
N ASP A 122 6.26 0.45 -24.34
CA ASP A 122 5.41 1.63 -24.42
C ASP A 122 5.19 2.21 -23.01
N TYR A 123 5.10 3.53 -22.92
CA TYR A 123 5.00 4.22 -21.65
C TYR A 123 3.62 4.08 -20.97
N HIS A 124 2.58 3.73 -21.74
CA HIS A 124 1.19 3.51 -21.28
C HIS A 124 0.85 2.04 -21.03
N GLU A 125 1.85 1.20 -20.76
CA GLU A 125 1.64 -0.18 -20.34
C GLU A 125 1.52 -0.25 -18.82
N TYR A 126 0.36 -0.69 -18.34
CA TYR A 126 0.06 -0.86 -16.92
C TYR A 126 -0.52 -2.25 -16.68
N ALA A 127 -0.11 -2.86 -15.57
CA ALA A 127 -0.75 -4.05 -15.03
C ALA A 127 -1.42 -3.66 -13.71
N PHE A 128 -2.73 -3.85 -13.64
CA PHE A 128 -3.53 -3.63 -12.43
C PHE A 128 -4.10 -4.96 -11.95
N GLY A 129 -4.21 -5.12 -10.64
CA GLY A 129 -4.81 -6.29 -10.02
C GLY A 129 -4.88 -6.11 -8.51
N SER A 130 -5.91 -6.65 -7.87
CA SER A 130 -6.02 -6.77 -6.41
C SER A 130 -5.89 -8.23 -6.04
#